data_AF-A0A7C3LTB2-F1
#
_entry.id   AF-A0A7C3LTB2-F1
#
_cell.length_a   1.000
_cell.length_b   1.000
_cell.length_c   1.000
_cell.angle_alpha   90.00
_cell.angle_beta   90.00
_cell.angle_gamma   90.00
#
_symmetry.space_group_name_H-M   'P 1'
#
loop_
_entity.id
_entity.type
_entity.pdbx_description
1 polymer ?
#
loop_
_entity_poly.entity_id
_entity_poly.type
_entity_poly.pdbx_seq_one_letter_code
_entity_poly.pdbx_strand_id
1 'polypeptide(L)'
;MQKSSKLRYYIEDYWDLVVGIVSIALAFYFHTQGNGGMATVMSAAGIAILSLSVSEVAEILSGKLQEPYGSFVLTFSAVIVEIVLLYIILQEALHEPKVIETVKGGIISAVIVDMNVLLGLAVFVGGLKFTEQEHNKETSSTYTTILLVSAVALLVPSLLSESAHGTEVIAHASYVIAGVLMIFYVVIVFFQTRTHTHFFQATARSRMFRLKRKLETAEDEEEDEVEYIFERLPNIVNFIVIFLLIAIIAIGAEVFAHDGVELANEHGLSAGL
;
A
#
# COMPACT_ATOMS: atom_id res chain seq x y z
N MET A 1 29.31 -26.34 -12.48
CA MET A 1 28.96 -25.51 -11.31
C MET A 1 28.06 -24.31 -11.63
N GLN A 2 27.96 -23.85 -12.89
CA GLN A 2 27.22 -22.62 -13.28
C GLN A 2 25.67 -22.70 -13.24
N LYS A 3 25.07 -23.90 -13.25
CA LYS A 3 23.60 -24.08 -13.21
C LYS A 3 23.02 -23.90 -11.80
N SER A 4 23.83 -24.12 -10.76
CA SER A 4 23.41 -24.00 -9.36
C SER A 4 23.35 -22.55 -8.88
N SER A 5 24.16 -21.64 -9.44
CA SER A 5 24.10 -20.21 -9.10
C SER A 5 22.89 -19.53 -9.74
N LYS A 6 22.60 -19.84 -11.02
CA LYS A 6 21.42 -19.28 -11.70
C LYS A 6 20.08 -19.68 -11.06
N LEU A 7 19.94 -20.93 -10.61
CA LEU A 7 18.72 -21.37 -9.93
C LEU A 7 18.55 -20.69 -8.57
N ARG A 8 19.66 -20.47 -7.84
CA ARG A 8 19.64 -19.76 -6.56
C ARG A 8 19.23 -18.30 -6.72
N TYR A 9 19.77 -17.62 -7.73
CA TYR A 9 19.40 -16.23 -8.08
C TYR A 9 17.92 -16.12 -8.47
N TYR A 10 17.42 -17.00 -9.34
CA TYR A 10 15.97 -17.05 -9.67
C TYR A 10 15.07 -17.38 -8.47
N ILE A 11 15.57 -18.05 -7.45
CA ILE A 11 14.79 -18.29 -6.23
C ILE A 11 14.86 -17.05 -5.33
N GLU A 12 16.03 -16.43 -5.18
CA GLU A 12 16.22 -15.21 -4.36
C GLU A 12 15.45 -14.00 -4.92
N ASP A 13 15.25 -13.93 -6.24
CA ASP A 13 14.54 -12.81 -6.90
C ASP A 13 13.02 -12.99 -7.01
N TYR A 14 12.49 -14.23 -6.99
CA TYR A 14 11.06 -14.49 -7.24
C TYR A 14 10.39 -15.28 -6.11
N TRP A 15 11.06 -15.44 -4.95
CA TRP A 15 10.51 -16.22 -3.84
C TRP A 15 9.21 -15.63 -3.33
N ASP A 16 9.10 -14.31 -3.27
CA ASP A 16 7.94 -13.57 -2.79
C ASP A 16 6.73 -13.82 -3.70
N LEU A 17 6.92 -13.77 -5.02
CA LEU A 17 5.86 -14.05 -5.98
C LEU A 17 5.39 -15.50 -5.88
N VAL A 18 6.32 -16.46 -5.79
CA VAL A 18 5.97 -17.89 -5.68
C VAL A 18 5.31 -18.19 -4.33
N VAL A 19 5.89 -17.74 -3.23
CA VAL A 19 5.37 -17.97 -1.87
C VAL A 19 4.02 -17.28 -1.71
N GLY A 20 3.86 -16.06 -2.22
CA GLY A 20 2.62 -15.32 -2.19
C GLY A 20 1.48 -16.03 -2.92
N ILE A 21 1.73 -16.49 -4.16
CA ILE A 21 0.74 -17.25 -4.95
C ILE A 21 0.41 -18.58 -4.27
N VAL A 22 1.41 -19.32 -3.80
CA VAL A 22 1.20 -20.59 -3.08
C VAL A 22 0.41 -20.36 -1.80
N SER A 23 0.68 -19.29 -1.05
CA SER A 23 -0.04 -18.96 0.17
C SER A 23 -1.52 -18.68 -0.10
N ILE A 24 -1.85 -17.93 -1.16
CA ILE A 24 -3.25 -17.70 -1.56
C ILE A 24 -3.93 -19.00 -2.03
N ALA A 25 -3.23 -19.84 -2.79
CA ALA A 25 -3.76 -21.14 -3.19
C ALA A 25 -4.04 -22.05 -1.99
N LEU A 26 -3.15 -22.05 -0.99
CA LEU A 26 -3.34 -22.76 0.28
C LEU A 26 -4.49 -22.16 1.09
N ALA A 27 -4.64 -20.84 1.11
CA ALA A 27 -5.75 -20.18 1.77
C ALA A 27 -7.09 -20.68 1.22
N PHE A 28 -7.23 -20.71 -0.12
CA PHE A 28 -8.42 -21.25 -0.77
C PHE A 28 -8.64 -22.74 -0.45
N TYR A 29 -7.57 -23.53 -0.44
CA TYR A 29 -7.65 -24.94 -0.06
C TYR A 29 -8.18 -25.12 1.38
N PHE A 30 -7.64 -24.38 2.36
CA PHE A 30 -8.08 -24.46 3.75
C PHE A 30 -9.49 -23.92 3.97
N HIS A 31 -9.89 -22.88 3.24
CA HIS A 31 -11.25 -22.37 3.21
C HIS A 31 -12.23 -23.47 2.79
N THR A 32 -11.96 -24.18 1.69
CA THR A 32 -12.83 -25.29 1.24
C THR A 32 -12.89 -26.49 2.19
N GLN A 33 -11.87 -26.66 3.03
CA GLN A 33 -11.81 -27.70 4.06
C GLN A 33 -12.50 -27.29 5.37
N GLY A 34 -12.98 -26.04 5.47
CA GLY A 34 -13.63 -25.49 6.67
C GLY A 34 -12.66 -25.11 7.78
N ASN A 35 -11.36 -24.96 7.49
CA ASN A 35 -10.37 -24.49 8.47
C ASN A 35 -10.14 -22.99 8.31
N GLY A 36 -11.10 -22.18 8.77
CA GLY A 36 -11.08 -20.72 8.64
C GLY A 36 -9.85 -20.07 9.29
N GLY A 37 -9.39 -20.57 10.44
CA GLY A 37 -8.18 -20.06 11.09
C GLY A 37 -6.92 -20.15 10.21
N MET A 38 -6.69 -21.30 9.60
CA MET A 38 -5.56 -21.49 8.69
C MET A 38 -5.74 -20.73 7.36
N ALA A 39 -6.98 -20.66 6.87
CA ALA A 39 -7.32 -19.89 5.67
C ALA A 39 -6.98 -18.40 5.85
N THR A 40 -7.37 -17.80 6.99
CA THR A 40 -7.07 -16.42 7.36
C THR A 40 -5.58 -16.12 7.47
N VAL A 41 -4.81 -17.00 8.11
CA VAL A 41 -3.35 -16.81 8.24
C VAL A 41 -2.67 -16.89 6.87
N MET A 42 -3.07 -17.85 6.04
CA MET A 42 -2.47 -18.04 4.71
C MET A 42 -2.87 -16.93 3.73
N SER A 43 -4.11 -16.43 3.79
CA SER A 43 -4.52 -15.29 2.98
C SER A 43 -3.81 -14.01 3.42
N ALA A 44 -3.72 -13.73 4.71
CA ALA A 44 -2.99 -12.58 5.24
C ALA A 44 -1.50 -12.60 4.84
N ALA A 45 -0.84 -13.77 4.99
CA ALA A 45 0.55 -13.94 4.57
C ALA A 45 0.70 -13.77 3.04
N GLY A 46 -0.19 -14.35 2.25
CA GLY A 46 -0.18 -14.22 0.80
C GLY A 46 -0.36 -12.78 0.32
N ILE A 47 -1.30 -12.05 0.91
CA ILE A 47 -1.53 -10.62 0.64
C ILE A 47 -0.29 -9.80 0.98
N ALA A 48 0.28 -9.99 2.18
CA ALA A 48 1.45 -9.25 2.62
C ALA A 48 2.66 -9.49 1.71
N ILE A 49 2.93 -10.75 1.36
CA ILE A 49 4.09 -11.11 0.52
C ILE A 49 3.89 -10.62 -0.92
N LEU A 50 2.72 -10.80 -1.53
CA LEU A 50 2.48 -10.29 -2.89
C LEU A 50 2.48 -8.76 -2.96
N SER A 51 2.14 -8.08 -1.86
CA SER A 51 2.26 -6.61 -1.79
C SER A 51 3.71 -6.16 -1.94
N LEU A 52 4.69 -6.96 -1.50
CA LEU A 52 6.12 -6.70 -1.72
C LEU A 52 6.43 -6.78 -3.22
N SER A 53 5.97 -7.83 -3.91
CA SER A 53 6.16 -7.98 -5.36
C SER A 53 5.51 -6.82 -6.13
N VAL A 54 4.32 -6.38 -5.73
CA VAL A 54 3.65 -5.20 -6.31
C VAL A 54 4.51 -3.95 -6.12
N SER A 55 5.07 -3.75 -4.92
CA SER A 55 5.93 -2.61 -4.61
C SER A 55 7.22 -2.62 -5.44
N GLU A 56 7.85 -3.78 -5.62
CA GLU A 56 9.06 -3.94 -6.43
C GLU A 56 8.81 -3.63 -7.91
N VAL A 57 7.76 -4.21 -8.51
CA VAL A 57 7.41 -3.92 -9.91
C VAL A 57 7.04 -2.44 -10.09
N ALA A 58 6.39 -1.83 -9.09
CA ALA A 58 6.09 -0.40 -9.09
C ALA A 58 7.36 0.46 -8.96
N GLU A 59 8.37 0.03 -8.21
CA GLU A 59 9.67 0.69 -8.11
C GLU A 59 10.42 0.67 -9.46
N ILE A 60 10.45 -0.48 -10.13
CA ILE A 60 11.03 -0.62 -11.46
C ILE A 60 10.31 0.27 -12.46
N LEU A 61 8.97 0.22 -12.48
CA LEU A 61 8.16 1.04 -13.39
C LEU A 61 8.36 2.54 -13.13
N SER A 62 8.43 2.93 -11.87
CA SER A 62 8.64 4.33 -11.48
C SER A 62 10.06 4.83 -11.76
N GLY A 63 11.07 3.96 -11.89
CA GLY A 63 12.39 4.30 -12.41
C GLY A 63 12.40 4.59 -13.91
N LYS A 64 11.47 4.00 -14.66
CA LYS A 64 11.29 4.21 -16.12
C LYS A 64 10.40 5.41 -16.46
N LEU A 65 9.72 6.00 -15.48
CA LEU A 65 8.80 7.13 -15.65
C LEU A 65 9.44 8.44 -15.19
N GLN A 66 9.09 9.54 -15.85
CA GLN A 66 9.52 10.87 -15.43
C GLN A 66 8.72 11.33 -14.20
N GLU A 67 9.37 12.12 -13.33
CA GLU A 67 8.67 12.78 -12.23
C GLU A 67 7.64 13.80 -12.77
N PRO A 68 6.44 13.90 -12.18
CA PRO A 68 6.02 13.25 -10.92
C PRO A 68 5.38 11.86 -11.09
N TYR A 69 5.16 11.39 -12.32
CA TYR A 69 4.46 10.14 -12.61
C TYR A 69 5.15 8.90 -12.03
N GLY A 70 6.48 8.91 -11.95
CA GLY A 70 7.24 7.87 -11.25
C GLY A 70 6.82 7.75 -9.78
N SER A 71 6.91 8.85 -9.01
CA SER A 71 6.47 8.87 -7.62
C SER A 71 5.01 8.49 -7.44
N PHE A 72 4.12 8.92 -8.36
CA PHE A 72 2.70 8.56 -8.33
C PHE A 72 2.46 7.06 -8.51
N VAL A 73 3.12 6.40 -9.45
CA VAL A 73 2.94 4.96 -9.66
C VAL A 73 3.39 4.17 -8.43
N LEU A 74 4.49 4.58 -7.80
CA LEU A 74 4.98 3.93 -6.59
C LEU A 74 3.96 4.03 -5.44
N THR A 75 3.51 5.24 -5.12
CA THR A 75 2.57 5.46 -4.01
C THR A 75 1.18 4.88 -4.30
N PHE A 76 0.68 5.04 -5.52
CA PHE A 76 -0.61 4.51 -5.91
C PHE A 76 -0.65 2.98 -5.89
N SER A 77 0.40 2.30 -6.32
CA SER A 77 0.46 0.83 -6.32
C SER A 77 0.47 0.24 -4.91
N ALA A 78 1.05 0.93 -3.93
CA ALA A 78 0.99 0.51 -2.53
C ALA A 78 -0.42 0.74 -1.95
N VAL A 79 -0.99 1.94 -2.14
CA VAL A 79 -2.30 2.31 -1.55
C VAL A 79 -3.47 1.55 -2.18
N ILE A 80 -3.39 1.19 -3.47
CA ILE A 80 -4.49 0.50 -4.16
C ILE A 80 -4.72 -0.91 -3.60
N VAL A 81 -3.68 -1.59 -3.13
CA VAL A 81 -3.80 -2.91 -2.49
C VAL A 81 -4.65 -2.80 -1.23
N GLU A 82 -4.38 -1.78 -0.41
CA GLU A 82 -5.14 -1.52 0.82
C GLU A 82 -6.59 -1.14 0.52
N ILE A 83 -6.82 -0.26 -0.47
CA ILE A 83 -8.18 0.13 -0.89
C ILE A 83 -8.98 -1.09 -1.35
N VAL A 84 -8.36 -1.98 -2.15
CA VAL A 84 -9.01 -3.21 -2.63
C VAL A 84 -9.35 -4.13 -1.47
N LEU A 85 -8.43 -4.36 -0.54
CA LEU A 85 -8.69 -5.16 0.66
C LEU A 85 -9.85 -4.61 1.48
N LEU A 86 -9.81 -3.32 1.83
CA LEU A 86 -10.86 -2.65 2.61
C LEU A 86 -12.20 -2.64 1.89
N TYR A 87 -12.19 -2.49 0.56
CA TYR A 87 -13.40 -2.56 -0.25
C TYR A 87 -14.01 -3.97 -0.23
N ILE A 88 -13.20 -5.02 -0.34
CA ILE A 88 -13.69 -6.41 -0.28
C ILE A 88 -14.26 -6.71 1.10
N ILE A 89 -13.58 -6.30 2.16
CA ILE A 89 -14.10 -6.41 3.53
C ILE A 89 -15.42 -5.63 3.66
N LEU A 90 -15.52 -4.42 3.10
CA LEU A 90 -16.75 -3.64 3.13
C LEU A 90 -17.93 -4.34 2.44
N GLN A 91 -17.69 -5.18 1.44
CA GLN A 91 -18.77 -5.93 0.77
C GLN A 91 -19.42 -6.94 1.71
N GLU A 92 -18.71 -7.43 2.73
CA GLU A 92 -19.29 -8.29 3.78
C GLU A 92 -20.25 -7.53 4.71
N ALA A 93 -20.30 -6.20 4.66
CA ALA A 93 -21.25 -5.42 5.44
C ALA A 93 -22.72 -5.73 5.10
N LEU A 94 -23.00 -6.35 3.93
CA LEU A 94 -24.33 -6.84 3.56
C LEU A 94 -24.80 -8.00 4.45
N HIS A 95 -23.87 -8.83 4.93
CA HIS A 95 -24.14 -9.96 5.81
C HIS A 95 -23.92 -9.58 7.28
N GLU A 96 -22.85 -8.83 7.55
CA GLU A 96 -22.44 -8.42 8.89
C GLU A 96 -22.20 -6.90 8.99
N PRO A 97 -23.20 -6.11 9.42
CA PRO A 97 -23.08 -4.64 9.47
C PRO A 97 -21.94 -4.11 10.37
N LYS A 98 -21.46 -4.93 11.33
CA LYS A 98 -20.35 -4.58 12.22
C LYS A 98 -19.03 -4.38 11.48
N VAL A 99 -18.87 -4.99 10.30
CA VAL A 99 -17.67 -4.84 9.46
C VAL A 99 -17.46 -3.40 8.99
N ILE A 100 -18.48 -2.55 9.03
CA ILE A 100 -18.32 -1.11 8.76
C ILE A 100 -17.36 -0.46 9.78
N GLU A 101 -17.39 -0.90 11.05
CA GLU A 101 -16.47 -0.41 12.08
C GLU A 101 -15.04 -0.90 11.82
N THR A 102 -14.89 -2.14 11.36
CA THR A 102 -13.63 -2.72 10.86
C THR A 102 -13.01 -1.87 9.76
N VAL A 103 -13.78 -1.52 8.73
CA VAL A 103 -13.27 -0.72 7.61
C VAL A 103 -12.87 0.68 8.06
N LYS A 104 -13.68 1.32 8.92
CA LYS A 104 -13.32 2.63 9.52
C LYS A 104 -12.04 2.54 10.34
N GLY A 105 -11.94 1.53 11.20
CA GLY A 105 -10.76 1.25 12.02
C GLY A 105 -9.53 0.98 11.17
N GLY A 106 -9.67 0.26 10.06
CA GLY A 106 -8.61 -0.01 9.08
C GLY A 106 -8.05 1.27 8.47
N ILE A 107 -8.91 2.16 7.95
CA ILE A 107 -8.50 3.46 7.39
C ILE A 107 -7.76 4.31 8.43
N ILE A 108 -8.28 4.38 9.66
CA ILE A 108 -7.65 5.13 10.76
C ILE A 108 -6.29 4.52 11.11
N SER A 109 -6.23 3.19 11.19
CA SER A 109 -5.02 2.44 11.54
C SER A 109 -3.92 2.65 10.51
N ALA A 110 -4.24 2.66 9.22
CA ALA A 110 -3.27 2.92 8.16
C ALA A 110 -2.60 4.29 8.31
N VAL A 111 -3.41 5.34 8.54
CA VAL A 111 -2.89 6.70 8.79
C VAL A 111 -2.02 6.74 10.05
N ILE A 112 -2.42 6.06 11.13
CA ILE A 112 -1.64 5.99 12.38
C ILE A 112 -0.31 5.27 12.14
N VAL A 113 -0.30 4.15 11.43
CA VAL A 113 0.90 3.37 11.10
C VAL A 113 1.86 4.21 10.27
N ASP A 114 1.39 4.89 9.23
CA ASP A 114 2.23 5.74 8.38
C ASP A 114 2.88 6.88 9.18
N MET A 115 2.08 7.59 9.98
CA MET A 115 2.54 8.80 10.68
C MET A 115 3.36 8.51 11.94
N ASN A 116 3.06 7.43 12.66
CA ASN A 116 3.74 7.14 13.94
C ASN A 116 4.75 6.02 13.80
N VAL A 117 4.39 4.91 13.14
CA VAL A 117 5.27 3.74 13.04
C VAL A 117 6.30 3.95 11.96
N LEU A 118 5.89 4.18 10.70
CA LEU A 118 6.84 4.28 9.59
C LEU A 118 7.69 5.55 9.68
N LEU A 119 7.07 6.72 9.84
CA LEU A 119 7.80 7.98 10.03
C LEU A 119 8.65 7.96 11.31
N GLY A 120 8.11 7.43 12.42
CA GLY A 120 8.85 7.32 13.68
C GLY A 120 10.08 6.42 13.57
N LEU A 121 9.95 5.26 12.91
CA LEU A 121 11.07 4.36 12.65
C LEU A 121 12.09 4.99 11.71
N ALA A 122 11.66 5.69 10.65
CA ALA A 122 12.55 6.39 9.73
C ALA A 122 13.38 7.47 10.46
N VAL A 123 12.72 8.27 11.30
CA VAL A 123 13.40 9.29 12.12
C VAL A 123 14.32 8.65 13.16
N PHE A 124 13.87 7.60 13.84
CA PHE A 124 14.66 6.90 14.85
C PHE A 124 15.91 6.28 14.25
N VAL A 125 15.77 5.42 13.23
CA VAL A 125 16.89 4.73 12.58
C VAL A 125 17.83 5.73 11.90
N GLY A 126 17.29 6.74 11.20
CA GLY A 126 18.10 7.80 10.60
C GLY A 126 18.85 8.62 11.65
N GLY A 127 18.21 8.92 12.78
CA GLY A 127 18.77 9.68 13.90
C GLY A 127 19.85 8.93 14.68
N LEU A 128 19.88 7.59 14.62
CA LEU A 128 20.98 6.80 15.18
C LEU A 128 22.30 7.02 14.42
N LYS A 129 22.24 7.37 13.12
CA LYS A 129 23.42 7.52 12.26
C LYS A 129 23.75 8.98 11.94
N PHE A 130 22.75 9.84 11.81
CA PHE A 130 22.90 11.22 11.33
C PHE A 130 22.45 12.24 12.38
N THR A 131 23.20 13.33 12.51
CA THR A 131 22.85 14.45 13.42
C THR A 131 21.66 15.26 12.92
N GLU A 132 21.54 15.41 11.60
CA GLU A 132 20.42 16.06 10.92
C GLU A 132 20.05 15.25 9.67
N GLN A 133 18.76 15.18 9.34
CA GLN A 133 18.26 14.50 8.14
C GLN A 133 17.77 15.53 7.12
N GLU A 134 18.29 15.48 5.89
CA GLU A 134 17.83 16.36 4.82
C GLU A 134 16.44 15.95 4.33
N HIS A 135 15.49 16.88 4.34
CA HIS A 135 14.18 16.73 3.72
C HIS A 135 13.82 17.98 2.91
N ASN A 136 12.87 17.86 1.97
CA ASN A 136 12.37 19.02 1.25
C ASN A 136 11.34 19.77 2.11
N LYS A 137 11.74 20.92 2.67
CA LYS A 137 10.89 21.72 3.56
C LYS A 137 9.59 22.20 2.91
N GLU A 138 9.64 22.56 1.63
CA GLU A 138 8.47 23.04 0.90
C GLU A 138 7.46 21.90 0.72
N THR A 139 7.91 20.76 0.18
CA THR A 139 7.09 19.55 0.01
C THR A 139 6.49 19.08 1.33
N SER A 140 7.31 18.98 2.39
CA SER A 140 6.86 18.56 3.72
C SER A 140 5.81 19.52 4.28
N SER A 141 6.01 20.84 4.18
CA SER A 141 5.05 21.83 4.65
C SER A 141 3.70 21.72 3.91
N THR A 142 3.75 21.54 2.59
CA THR A 142 2.55 21.34 1.77
C THR A 142 1.79 20.07 2.15
N TYR A 143 2.46 18.93 2.27
CA TYR A 143 1.80 17.68 2.66
C TYR A 143 1.23 17.72 4.08
N THR A 144 1.95 18.30 5.04
CA THR A 144 1.42 18.48 6.40
C THR A 144 0.16 19.33 6.43
N THR A 145 0.11 20.40 5.62
CA THR A 145 -1.08 21.24 5.51
C THR A 145 -2.27 20.49 4.89
N ILE A 146 -2.02 19.72 3.82
CA ILE A 146 -3.05 18.88 3.17
C ILE A 146 -3.61 17.85 4.16
N LEU A 147 -2.72 17.16 4.89
CA LEU A 147 -3.10 16.17 5.90
C LEU A 147 -3.91 16.81 7.03
N LEU A 148 -3.49 17.97 7.54
CA LEU A 148 -4.22 18.70 8.59
C LEU A 148 -5.64 19.08 8.15
N VAL A 149 -5.78 19.67 6.96
CA VAL A 149 -7.10 20.07 6.43
C VAL A 149 -7.99 18.85 6.22
N SER A 150 -7.44 17.75 5.70
CA SER A 150 -8.18 16.50 5.48
C SER A 150 -8.62 15.87 6.80
N ALA A 151 -7.74 15.83 7.80
CA ALA A 151 -8.05 15.31 9.14
C ALA A 151 -9.15 16.13 9.83
N VAL A 152 -9.08 17.47 9.77
CA VAL A 152 -10.12 18.35 10.34
C VAL A 152 -11.46 18.16 9.64
N ALA A 153 -11.48 17.97 8.32
CA ALA A 153 -12.71 17.66 7.59
C ALA A 153 -13.32 16.32 8.04
N LEU A 154 -12.49 15.28 8.19
CA LEU A 154 -12.92 13.96 8.67
C LEU A 154 -13.36 13.97 10.15
N LEU A 155 -12.88 14.91 10.97
CA LEU A 155 -13.35 15.06 12.35
C LEU A 155 -14.82 15.50 12.45
N VAL A 156 -15.34 16.21 11.45
CA VAL A 156 -16.73 16.71 11.48
C VAL A 156 -17.76 15.58 11.65
N PRO A 157 -17.82 14.54 10.78
CA PRO A 157 -18.77 13.45 10.97
C PRO A 157 -18.49 12.63 12.24
N SER A 158 -17.23 12.48 12.65
CA SER A 158 -16.86 11.78 13.89
C SER A 158 -17.35 12.49 15.15
N LEU A 159 -17.29 13.83 15.20
CA LEU A 159 -17.82 14.59 16.35
C LEU A 159 -19.35 14.60 16.37
N LEU A 160 -19.99 14.58 15.19
CA LEU A 160 -21.44 14.47 15.10
C LEU A 160 -21.95 13.12 15.59
N SER A 161 -21.19 12.02 15.39
CA SER A 161 -21.55 10.70 15.91
C SER A 161 -21.46 10.57 17.43
N GLU A 162 -20.61 11.36 18.08
CA GLU A 162 -20.54 11.42 19.56
C GLU A 162 -21.65 12.28 20.19
N SER A 163 -22.37 13.04 19.38
CA SER A 163 -23.42 13.95 19.81
C SER A 163 -24.81 13.32 19.63
N ALA A 164 -25.84 13.83 20.30
CA ALA A 164 -27.23 13.32 20.22
C ALA A 164 -27.96 13.63 18.89
N HIS A 165 -27.25 13.61 17.76
CA HIS A 165 -27.82 13.80 16.43
C HIS A 165 -28.33 12.48 15.86
N GLY A 166 -29.35 12.56 14.99
CA GLY A 166 -29.85 11.39 14.27
C GLY A 166 -28.85 10.85 13.25
N THR A 167 -28.91 9.55 12.98
CA THR A 167 -28.08 8.85 11.99
C THR A 167 -28.15 9.47 10.59
N GLU A 168 -29.31 10.03 10.23
CA GLU A 168 -29.51 10.70 8.93
C GLU A 168 -28.64 11.96 8.77
N VAL A 169 -28.48 12.74 9.84
CA VAL A 169 -27.63 13.95 9.84
C VAL A 169 -26.16 13.57 9.70
N ILE A 170 -25.74 12.52 10.41
CA ILE A 170 -24.36 12.01 10.35
C ILE A 170 -24.06 11.48 8.94
N ALA A 171 -24.98 10.71 8.34
CA ALA A 171 -24.83 10.19 6.99
C ALA A 171 -24.76 11.31 5.95
N HIS A 172 -25.66 12.30 6.03
CA HIS A 172 -25.64 13.46 5.14
C HIS A 172 -24.32 14.25 5.25
N ALA A 173 -23.85 14.53 6.47
CA ALA A 173 -22.57 15.18 6.70
C ALA A 173 -21.41 14.35 6.12
N SER A 174 -21.42 13.02 6.31
CA SER A 174 -20.41 12.11 5.79
C SER A 174 -20.35 12.13 4.26
N TYR A 175 -21.49 12.11 3.56
CA TYR A 175 -21.53 12.18 2.10
C TYR A 175 -21.04 13.52 1.56
N VAL A 176 -21.44 14.63 2.19
CA VAL A 176 -20.97 15.97 1.78
C VAL A 176 -19.45 16.08 1.98
N ILE A 177 -18.94 15.67 3.14
CA ILE A 177 -17.50 15.72 3.44
C ILE A 177 -16.72 14.80 2.49
N ALA A 178 -17.20 13.58 2.22
CA ALA A 178 -16.58 12.67 1.25
C ALA A 178 -16.51 13.30 -0.15
N GLY A 179 -17.58 13.94 -0.61
CA GLY A 179 -17.61 14.64 -1.89
C GLY A 179 -16.63 15.81 -1.96
N VAL A 180 -16.57 16.63 -0.90
CA VAL A 180 -15.62 17.75 -0.80
C VAL A 180 -14.17 17.26 -0.78
N LEU A 181 -13.87 16.21 -0.01
CA LEU A 181 -12.53 15.61 0.05
C LEU A 181 -12.13 14.97 -1.28
N MET A 182 -13.08 14.37 -2.01
CA MET A 182 -12.81 13.84 -3.35
C MET A 182 -12.44 14.95 -4.33
N ILE A 183 -13.18 16.07 -4.35
CA ILE A 183 -12.84 17.23 -5.17
C ILE A 183 -11.48 17.80 -4.76
N PHE A 184 -11.23 17.92 -3.45
CA PHE A 184 -9.97 18.40 -2.92
C PHE A 184 -8.80 17.50 -3.36
N TYR A 185 -8.95 16.18 -3.28
CA TYR A 185 -7.96 15.22 -3.76
C TYR A 185 -7.67 15.39 -5.26
N VAL A 186 -8.70 15.49 -6.10
CA VAL A 186 -8.54 15.71 -7.55
C VAL A 186 -7.77 17.00 -7.85
N VAL A 187 -8.07 18.09 -7.14
CA VAL A 187 -7.36 19.37 -7.27
C VAL A 187 -5.90 19.24 -6.85
N ILE A 188 -5.63 18.58 -5.73
CA ILE A 188 -4.26 18.34 -5.24
C ILE A 188 -3.47 17.49 -6.24
N VAL A 189 -4.05 16.40 -6.77
CA VAL A 189 -3.41 15.57 -7.81
C VAL A 189 -3.14 16.39 -9.08
N PHE A 190 -4.09 17.25 -9.50
CA PHE A 190 -3.87 18.15 -10.63
C PHE A 190 -2.70 19.11 -10.38
N PHE A 191 -2.58 19.67 -9.18
CA PHE A 191 -1.46 20.53 -8.81
C PHE A 191 -0.13 19.79 -8.77
N GLN A 192 -0.10 18.59 -8.18
CA GLN A 192 1.08 17.75 -8.10
C GLN A 192 1.57 17.30 -9.49
N THR A 193 0.66 17.00 -10.42
CA THR A 193 0.99 16.46 -11.75
C THR A 193 1.24 17.52 -12.83
N ARG A 194 0.63 18.70 -12.73
CA ARG A 194 0.66 19.71 -13.81
C ARG A 194 1.26 21.05 -13.40
N THR A 195 0.70 21.72 -12.39
CA THR A 195 0.98 23.14 -12.16
C THR A 195 2.12 23.40 -11.19
N HIS A 196 2.28 22.56 -10.17
CA HIS A 196 3.19 22.77 -9.05
C HIS A 196 4.23 21.64 -8.95
N THR A 197 4.51 20.94 -10.05
CA THR A 197 5.39 19.77 -10.09
C THR A 197 6.75 19.99 -9.42
N HIS A 198 7.32 21.20 -9.50
CA HIS A 198 8.59 21.58 -8.87
C HIS A 198 8.60 21.42 -7.34
N PHE A 199 7.46 21.64 -6.66
CA PHE A 199 7.34 21.41 -5.21
C PHE A 199 7.28 19.92 -4.85
N PHE A 200 6.96 19.04 -5.82
CA PHE A 200 6.71 17.61 -5.59
C PHE A 200 7.74 16.69 -6.24
N GLN A 201 8.75 17.25 -6.91
CA GLN A 201 9.89 16.48 -7.39
C GLN A 201 10.72 16.00 -6.21
N ALA A 202 10.82 14.68 -6.05
CA ALA A 202 11.61 14.07 -5.00
C ALA A 202 13.12 14.29 -5.21
N THR A 203 13.69 15.32 -4.59
CA THR A 203 15.14 15.56 -4.58
C THR A 203 15.94 14.38 -4.01
N ALA A 204 15.37 13.64 -3.05
CA ALA A 204 16.00 12.48 -2.42
C ALA A 204 16.07 11.25 -3.35
N ARG A 205 15.04 11.01 -4.17
CA ARG A 205 14.99 9.90 -5.11
C ARG A 205 16.03 10.04 -6.22
N SER A 206 16.24 11.25 -6.72
CA SER A 206 17.36 11.56 -7.64
C SER A 206 18.72 11.20 -7.05
N ARG A 207 18.93 11.39 -5.74
CA ARG A 207 20.18 11.06 -5.06
C ARG A 207 20.31 9.55 -4.80
N MET A 208 19.29 8.90 -4.26
CA MET A 208 19.30 7.46 -3.97
C MET A 208 19.40 6.64 -5.26
N PHE A 209 18.63 7.00 -6.29
CA PHE A 209 18.70 6.36 -7.60
C PHE A 209 20.02 6.65 -8.32
N ARG A 210 20.59 7.86 -8.21
CA ARG A 210 21.98 8.11 -8.67
C ARG A 210 23.01 7.29 -7.92
N LEU A 211 22.80 7.05 -6.62
CA LEU A 211 23.72 6.29 -5.78
C LEU A 211 23.61 4.79 -6.09
N LYS A 212 22.38 4.26 -6.14
CA LYS A 212 22.08 2.88 -6.57
C LYS A 212 22.64 2.64 -7.96
N ARG A 213 22.33 3.51 -8.94
CA ARG A 213 22.93 3.44 -10.27
C ARG A 213 24.44 3.50 -10.24
N LYS A 214 25.07 4.32 -9.39
CA LYS A 214 26.54 4.38 -9.27
C LYS A 214 27.15 3.13 -8.61
N LEU A 215 26.42 2.49 -7.71
CA LEU A 215 26.81 1.22 -7.09
C LEU A 215 26.65 0.09 -8.11
N GLU A 216 25.50 0.04 -8.81
CA GLU A 216 25.24 -0.85 -9.95
C GLU A 216 26.31 -0.67 -11.04
N THR A 217 26.64 0.56 -11.48
CA THR A 217 27.72 0.76 -12.49
C THR A 217 29.12 0.37 -11.98
N ALA A 218 29.33 0.30 -10.66
CA ALA A 218 30.60 -0.11 -10.06
C ALA A 218 30.66 -1.63 -9.82
N GLU A 219 29.50 -2.29 -9.71
CA GLU A 219 29.33 -3.75 -9.60
C GLU A 219 29.24 -4.42 -10.98
N ASP A 220 28.69 -3.72 -12.00
CA ASP A 220 28.59 -4.11 -13.42
C ASP A 220 29.95 -4.37 -14.09
N GLU A 221 31.06 -3.90 -13.50
CA GLU A 221 32.41 -4.19 -14.01
C GLU A 221 32.91 -5.60 -13.60
N GLU A 222 32.22 -6.33 -12.69
CA GLU A 222 32.72 -7.61 -12.15
C GLU A 222 31.81 -8.85 -12.29
N GLU A 223 30.49 -8.76 -12.49
CA GLU A 223 29.63 -9.97 -12.59
C GLU A 223 28.62 -9.94 -13.78
N ASP A 224 28.56 -11.03 -14.56
CA ASP A 224 27.49 -11.31 -15.55
C ASP A 224 26.13 -11.51 -14.82
N GLU A 225 25.49 -10.43 -14.36
CA GLU A 225 24.20 -10.50 -13.67
C GLU A 225 23.04 -10.85 -14.61
N VAL A 226 22.17 -11.74 -14.14
CA VAL A 226 20.94 -12.12 -14.84
C VAL A 226 19.91 -11.03 -14.57
N GLU A 227 19.92 -9.97 -15.38
CA GLU A 227 18.99 -8.84 -15.29
C GLU A 227 17.53 -9.28 -15.05
N TYR A 228 16.92 -8.73 -14.01
CA TYR A 228 15.59 -9.12 -13.50
C TYR A 228 14.50 -8.93 -14.57
N ILE A 229 13.53 -9.84 -14.66
CA ILE A 229 12.63 -9.91 -15.83
C ILE A 229 11.82 -8.63 -16.01
N PHE A 230 11.37 -8.01 -14.92
CA PHE A 230 10.55 -6.80 -14.96
C PHE A 230 11.36 -5.57 -15.42
N GLU A 231 12.69 -5.60 -15.37
CA GLU A 231 13.53 -4.54 -15.90
C GLU A 231 13.59 -4.57 -17.43
N ARG A 232 13.51 -5.75 -18.04
CA ARG A 232 13.48 -5.90 -19.51
C ARG A 232 12.11 -5.65 -20.12
N LEU A 233 11.05 -5.83 -19.33
CA LEU A 233 9.69 -5.70 -19.83
C LEU A 233 9.33 -4.24 -20.18
N PRO A 234 8.50 -4.02 -21.22
CA PRO A 234 8.02 -2.70 -21.56
C PRO A 234 7.08 -2.18 -20.46
N ASN A 235 7.02 -0.85 -20.30
CA ASN A 235 6.26 -0.18 -19.23
C ASN A 235 4.80 -0.64 -19.14
N ILE A 236 4.16 -0.88 -20.30
CA ILE A 236 2.77 -1.36 -20.38
C ILE A 236 2.63 -2.75 -19.76
N VAL A 237 3.60 -3.64 -19.97
CA VAL A 237 3.54 -5.00 -19.41
C VAL A 237 3.75 -4.95 -17.90
N ASN A 238 4.70 -4.17 -17.39
CA ASN A 238 4.87 -3.99 -15.94
C ASN A 238 3.61 -3.42 -15.29
N PHE A 239 2.95 -2.48 -15.96
CA PHE A 239 1.67 -1.95 -15.49
C PHE A 239 0.61 -3.07 -15.43
N ILE A 240 0.46 -3.88 -16.48
CA ILE A 240 -0.47 -5.02 -16.49
C ILE A 240 -0.13 -6.04 -15.38
N VAL A 241 1.15 -6.32 -15.15
CA VAL A 241 1.60 -7.23 -14.08
C VAL A 241 1.15 -6.72 -12.71
N ILE A 242 1.30 -5.43 -12.41
CA ILE A 242 0.82 -4.84 -11.15
C ILE A 242 -0.68 -5.11 -10.98
N PHE A 243 -1.49 -4.84 -12.01
CA PHE A 243 -2.94 -5.10 -11.94
C PHE A 243 -3.27 -6.58 -11.78
N LEU A 244 -2.50 -7.47 -12.41
CA LEU A 244 -2.69 -8.92 -12.28
C LEU A 244 -2.36 -9.38 -10.85
N LEU A 245 -1.26 -8.92 -10.27
CA LEU A 245 -0.90 -9.21 -8.89
C LEU A 245 -1.96 -8.68 -7.91
N ILE A 246 -2.46 -7.46 -8.11
CA ILE A 246 -3.56 -6.91 -7.31
C ILE A 246 -4.83 -7.77 -7.45
N ALA A 247 -5.13 -8.28 -8.65
CA ALA A 247 -6.26 -9.18 -8.85
C ALA A 247 -6.09 -10.52 -8.10
N ILE A 248 -4.87 -11.06 -8.03
CA ILE A 248 -4.57 -12.24 -7.21
C ILE A 248 -4.73 -11.92 -5.72
N ILE A 249 -4.22 -10.77 -5.28
CA ILE A 249 -4.40 -10.27 -3.91
C ILE A 249 -5.89 -10.13 -3.58
N ALA A 250 -6.72 -9.66 -4.51
CA ALA A 250 -8.17 -9.55 -4.32
C ALA A 250 -8.83 -10.91 -4.03
N ILE A 251 -8.40 -11.99 -4.70
CA ILE A 251 -8.88 -13.35 -4.42
C ILE A 251 -8.49 -13.77 -3.00
N GLY A 252 -7.25 -13.50 -2.57
CA GLY A 252 -6.82 -13.74 -1.20
C GLY A 252 -7.62 -12.91 -0.19
N ALA A 253 -7.91 -11.65 -0.53
CA ALA A 253 -8.68 -10.74 0.30
C ALA A 253 -10.14 -11.18 0.48
N GLU A 254 -10.75 -11.85 -0.50
CA GLU A 254 -12.10 -12.44 -0.38
C GLU A 254 -12.11 -13.55 0.68
N VAL A 255 -11.14 -14.46 0.63
CA VAL A 255 -10.97 -15.52 1.64
C VAL A 255 -10.70 -14.90 3.02
N PHE A 256 -9.82 -13.89 3.08
CA PHE A 256 -9.53 -13.17 4.32
C PHE A 256 -10.75 -12.44 4.89
N ALA A 257 -11.57 -11.81 4.05
CA ALA A 257 -12.75 -11.08 4.47
C ALA A 257 -13.81 -12.03 5.05
N HIS A 258 -14.04 -13.18 4.40
CA HIS A 258 -15.00 -14.16 4.89
C HIS A 258 -14.52 -14.83 6.19
N ASP A 259 -13.39 -15.53 6.14
CA ASP A 259 -12.94 -16.36 7.26
C ASP A 259 -12.28 -15.53 8.38
N GLY A 260 -11.66 -14.40 8.04
CA GLY A 260 -10.97 -13.55 9.00
C GLY A 260 -11.92 -12.73 9.85
N VAL A 261 -13.01 -12.22 9.26
CA VAL A 261 -14.05 -11.51 10.02
C VAL A 261 -14.78 -12.47 10.96
N GLU A 262 -15.15 -13.66 10.48
CA GLU A 262 -15.77 -14.69 11.31
C GLU A 262 -14.85 -15.08 12.49
N LEU A 263 -13.57 -15.36 12.23
CA LEU A 263 -12.60 -15.72 13.25
C LEU A 263 -12.38 -14.60 14.29
N ALA A 264 -12.36 -13.33 13.86
CA ALA A 264 -12.22 -12.19 14.75
C ALA A 264 -13.42 -12.08 15.69
N ASN A 265 -14.63 -12.26 15.16
CA ASN A 265 -15.87 -12.27 15.94
C ASN A 265 -15.87 -13.41 16.98
N GLU A 266 -15.44 -14.62 16.61
CA GLU A 266 -15.36 -15.77 17.53
C GLU A 266 -14.44 -15.50 18.74
N HIS A 267 -13.34 -14.78 18.51
CA HIS A 267 -12.37 -14.44 19.56
C HIS A 267 -12.71 -13.14 20.30
N GLY A 268 -13.85 -12.52 20.00
CA GLY A 268 -14.25 -11.24 20.59
C GLY A 268 -13.31 -10.09 20.25
N LEU A 269 -12.52 -10.23 19.18
CA LEU A 269 -11.67 -9.19 18.66
C LEU A 269 -12.54 -8.30 17.76
N SER A 270 -12.73 -7.05 18.16
CA SER A 270 -13.20 -6.03 17.23
C SER A 270 -12.20 -5.96 16.08
N ALA A 271 -12.63 -6.26 14.86
CA ALA A 271 -11.78 -6.12 13.69
C ALA A 271 -11.49 -4.63 13.37
N GLY A 272 -12.11 -3.67 14.07
CA GLY A 272 -11.83 -2.25 13.97
C GLY A 272 -11.69 -1.60 15.35
N LEU A 273 -10.45 -1.57 15.87
CA LEU A 273 -10.04 -1.02 17.17
C LEU A 273 -10.68 -1.69 18.40
#